data_AF-A0A4P5SVS9-F1
#
_entry.id   AF-A0A4P5SVS9-F1
#
_cell.length_a   1.000
_cell.length_b   1.000
_cell.length_c   1.000
_cell.angle_alpha   90.00
_cell.angle_beta   90.00
_cell.angle_gamma   90.00
#
_symmetry.space_group_name_H-M   'P 1'
#
loop_
_entity.id
_entity.type
_entity.pdbx_description
1 polymer ?
#
loop_
_entity_poly.entity_id
_entity_poly.type
_entity_poly.pdbx_seq_one_letter_code
_entity_poly.pdbx_strand_id
1 'polypeptide(L)'
;MRDANNNVSTTVYSNCNQVTANVDALGNRTSYTYDAMSRRTAVTDALNNLTTSQYNIGGQLTTSIDARGYTMVYGYNANSQQVTTQDALG
;
A
#
# COMPACT_ATOMS: atom_id res chain seq x y z
N MET A 1 -1.21 17.59 -11.00
CA MET A 1 -2.28 18.48 -11.52
C MET A 1 -2.42 19.61 -10.53
N ARG A 2 -2.46 20.89 -10.95
CA ARG A 2 -2.65 22.02 -10.03
C ARG A 2 -4.14 22.13 -9.72
N ASP A 3 -4.49 22.22 -8.45
CA ASP A 3 -5.85 22.58 -8.06
C ASP A 3 -6.06 24.11 -8.23
N ALA A 4 -7.31 24.55 -8.10
CA ALA A 4 -7.72 25.94 -8.26
C ALA A 4 -7.07 26.93 -7.25
N ASN A 5 -6.34 26.43 -6.26
CA ASN A 5 -5.71 27.23 -5.21
C ASN A 5 -4.18 27.37 -5.41
N ASN A 6 -3.66 26.97 -6.59
CA ASN A 6 -2.23 26.93 -6.90
C ASN A 6 -1.45 25.92 -6.04
N ASN A 7 -2.14 24.98 -5.40
CA ASN A 7 -1.47 23.92 -4.69
C ASN A 7 -0.97 22.86 -5.69
N VAL A 8 0.28 22.45 -5.51
CA VAL A 8 0.95 21.52 -6.43
C VAL A 8 1.01 20.15 -5.78
N SER A 9 0.09 19.27 -6.16
CA SER A 9 0.28 17.85 -5.88
C SER A 9 1.36 17.28 -6.79
N THR A 10 2.38 16.67 -6.19
CA THR A 10 3.55 16.10 -6.87
C THR A 10 3.50 14.58 -6.80
N THR A 11 3.55 13.92 -7.94
CA THR A 11 3.68 12.46 -8.02
C THR A 11 5.10 12.11 -8.44
N VAL A 12 5.78 11.32 -7.63
CA VAL A 12 7.13 10.83 -7.87
C VAL A 12 7.02 9.43 -8.48
N TYR A 13 7.75 9.21 -9.57
CA TYR A 13 7.79 7.93 -10.27
C TYR A 13 9.18 7.29 -10.14
N SER A 14 9.21 5.96 -10.12
CA SER A 14 10.41 5.15 -10.29
C SER A 14 10.82 5.08 -11.77
N ASN A 15 12.03 4.60 -12.05
CA ASN A 15 12.54 4.32 -13.39
C ASN A 15 11.66 3.35 -14.19
N CYS A 16 10.84 2.53 -13.50
CA CYS A 16 9.88 1.62 -14.12
C CYS A 16 8.47 2.23 -14.26
N ASN A 17 8.33 3.57 -14.21
CA ASN A 17 7.05 4.29 -14.25
C ASN A 17 6.04 3.91 -13.14
N GLN A 18 6.52 3.40 -12.01
CA GLN A 18 5.70 3.12 -10.83
C GLN A 18 5.64 4.34 -9.90
N VAL A 19 4.50 4.64 -9.30
CA VAL A 19 4.35 5.78 -8.38
C VAL A 19 4.98 5.49 -7.03
N THR A 20 6.15 6.05 -6.73
CA THR A 20 6.87 5.82 -5.46
C THR A 20 6.48 6.79 -4.36
N ALA A 21 5.93 7.96 -4.70
CA ALA A 21 5.34 8.86 -3.72
C ALA A 21 4.31 9.80 -4.33
N ASN A 22 3.36 10.22 -3.52
CA ASN A 22 2.48 11.35 -3.77
C ASN A 22 2.67 12.37 -2.65
N VAL A 23 2.93 13.62 -3.01
CA VAL A 23 2.93 14.76 -2.10
C VAL A 23 1.69 15.57 -2.43
N ASP A 24 0.83 15.78 -1.45
CA ASP A 24 -0.37 16.59 -1.65
C ASP A 24 -0.05 18.10 -1.68
N ALA A 25 -1.10 18.87 -1.95
CA ALA A 25 -1.15 20.32 -1.91
C ALA A 25 -0.55 20.96 -0.64
N LEU A 26 -0.66 20.26 0.50
CA LEU A 26 -0.29 20.73 1.82
C LEU A 26 1.13 20.29 2.22
N GLY A 27 1.83 19.56 1.34
CA GLY A 27 3.16 19.00 1.60
C GLY A 27 3.14 17.63 2.29
N ASN A 28 1.98 17.02 2.50
CA ASN A 28 1.85 15.70 3.09
C ASN A 28 2.32 14.64 2.08
N ARG A 29 3.39 13.93 2.41
CA ARG A 29 3.98 12.90 1.55
C ARG A 29 3.48 11.50 1.92
N THR A 30 2.81 10.82 1.00
CA THR A 30 2.57 9.39 1.06
C THR A 30 3.56 8.66 0.14
N SER A 31 4.32 7.69 0.66
CA SER A 31 5.28 6.90 -0.10
C SER A 31 4.81 5.46 -0.29
N TYR A 32 5.22 4.84 -1.40
CA TYR A 32 4.83 3.48 -1.77
C TYR A 32 6.05 2.66 -2.16
N THR A 33 6.09 1.42 -1.70
CA THR A 33 7.10 0.43 -2.09
C THR A 33 6.43 -0.69 -2.87
N TYR A 34 7.13 -1.23 -3.87
CA TYR A 34 6.67 -2.31 -4.73
C TYR A 34 7.63 -3.48 -4.69
N ASP A 35 7.11 -4.68 -4.92
CA ASP A 35 7.91 -5.87 -5.20
C ASP A 35 8.35 -5.94 -6.68
N ALA A 36 9.13 -6.97 -7.02
CA ALA A 36 9.58 -7.22 -8.38
C ALA A 36 8.43 -7.48 -9.38
N MET A 37 7.23 -7.81 -8.89
CA MET A 37 6.02 -8.01 -9.70
C MET A 37 5.17 -6.74 -9.81
N SER A 38 5.69 -5.57 -9.43
CA SER A 38 4.97 -4.28 -9.43
C SER A 38 3.75 -4.26 -8.49
N ARG A 39 3.74 -5.07 -7.43
CA ARG A 39 2.67 -5.09 -6.42
C ARG A 39 3.11 -4.29 -5.21
N ARG A 40 2.19 -3.51 -4.63
CA ARG A 40 2.49 -2.56 -3.56
C ARG A 40 2.66 -3.26 -2.21
N THR A 41 3.89 -3.37 -1.71
CA THR A 41 4.22 -4.08 -0.46
C THR A 41 4.23 -3.19 0.77
N ALA A 42 4.37 -1.88 0.60
CA ALA A 42 4.32 -0.94 1.71
C ALA A 42 3.74 0.41 1.30
N VAL A 43 3.05 1.04 2.25
CA VAL A 43 2.54 2.40 2.18
C VAL A 43 2.95 3.12 3.45
N THR A 44 3.62 4.25 3.31
CA THR A 44 3.93 5.14 4.43
C THR A 44 3.16 6.43 4.22
N ASP A 45 2.22 6.76 5.09
CA ASP A 45 1.51 8.03 5.00
C ASP A 45 2.36 9.21 5.50
N ALA A 46 1.80 10.41 5.40
CA ALA A 46 2.48 11.63 5.83
C ALA A 46 2.66 11.76 7.35
N LEU A 47 1.95 10.96 8.13
CA LEU A 47 2.10 10.86 9.58
C LEU A 47 3.15 9.80 9.97
N ASN A 48 3.87 9.23 8.99
CA ASN A 48 4.81 8.12 9.14
C ASN A 48 4.15 6.80 9.58
N ASN A 49 2.83 6.66 9.39
CA ASN A 49 2.14 5.40 9.61
C ASN A 49 2.51 4.44 8.47
N LEU A 50 3.14 3.32 8.81
CA LEU A 50 3.53 2.28 7.86
C LEU A 50 2.48 1.18 7.81
N THR A 51 1.90 0.96 6.64
CA THR A 51 1.08 -0.22 6.32
C THR A 51 1.87 -1.12 5.40
N THR A 52 2.00 -2.41 5.73
CA THR A 52 2.67 -3.40 4.87
C THR A 52 1.69 -4.43 4.36
N SER A 53 1.99 -5.00 3.19
CA SER A 53 1.14 -5.95 2.49
C SER A 53 2.01 -7.05 1.89
N GLN A 54 1.61 -8.30 2.10
CA GLN A 54 2.26 -9.48 1.55
C GLN A 54 1.31 -10.20 0.59
N TYR A 55 1.86 -10.71 -0.51
CA TYR A 55 1.10 -11.37 -1.56
C TYR A 55 1.62 -12.78 -1.80
N ASN A 56 0.72 -13.71 -2.09
CA ASN A 56 1.11 -15.04 -2.56
C ASN A 56 1.61 -15.01 -4.02
N ILE A 57 2.05 -16.16 -4.52
CA ILE A 57 2.49 -16.31 -5.91
C ILE A 57 1.40 -16.02 -6.94
N GLY A 58 0.12 -16.18 -6.56
CA GLY A 58 -1.04 -15.85 -7.38
C GLY A 58 -1.41 -14.36 -7.39
N GLY A 59 -0.70 -13.49 -6.67
CA GLY A 59 -1.01 -12.07 -6.61
C GLY A 59 -2.07 -11.68 -5.59
N GLN A 60 -2.50 -12.59 -4.73
CA GLN A 60 -3.52 -12.35 -3.73
C GLN A 60 -2.90 -11.90 -2.42
N LEU A 61 -3.51 -10.90 -1.77
CA LEU A 61 -3.03 -10.32 -0.52
C LEU A 61 -3.20 -11.33 0.62
N THR A 62 -2.13 -11.92 1.13
CA THR A 62 -2.20 -12.91 2.24
C THR A 62 -2.08 -12.27 3.61
N THR A 63 -1.44 -11.12 3.71
CA THR A 63 -1.21 -10.45 4.99
C THR A 63 -1.20 -8.95 4.80
N SER A 64 -1.87 -8.22 5.68
CA SER A 64 -1.78 -6.78 5.79
C SER A 64 -1.48 -6.41 7.23
N ILE A 65 -0.48 -5.57 7.46
CA ILE A 65 -0.14 -5.06 8.80
C ILE A 65 -0.36 -3.57 8.75
N ASP A 66 -1.24 -3.05 9.59
CA ASP A 66 -1.46 -1.60 9.70
C ASP A 66 -0.39 -0.92 10.57
N ALA A 67 -0.44 0.40 10.64
CA ALA A 67 0.54 1.17 11.40
C ALA A 67 0.41 1.05 12.92
N ARG A 68 -0.70 0.52 13.42
CA ARG A 68 -0.90 0.21 14.84
C ARG A 68 -0.40 -1.20 15.18
N GLY A 69 0.06 -1.96 14.19
CA GLY A 69 0.54 -3.34 14.33
C GLY A 69 -0.56 -4.38 14.24
N TYR A 70 -1.82 -3.99 13.96
CA TYR A 70 -2.88 -4.97 13.69
C TYR A 70 -2.56 -5.70 12.41
N THR A 71 -2.49 -7.02 12.51
CA THR A 71 -2.16 -7.89 11.38
C THR A 71 -3.40 -8.63 10.95
N MET A 72 -3.83 -8.42 9.71
CA MET A 72 -4.90 -9.17 9.09
C MET A 72 -4.30 -10.22 8.15
N VAL A 73 -4.68 -11.48 8.34
CA VAL A 73 -4.28 -12.59 7.49
C VAL A 73 -5.48 -13.04 6.67
N TYR A 74 -5.27 -13.21 5.37
CA TYR A 74 -6.29 -13.64 4.42
C TYR A 74 -5.90 -15.02 3.85
N GLY A 75 -6.80 -15.98 3.99
CA GLY A 75 -6.69 -17.29 3.35
C GLY A 75 -7.53 -17.35 2.09
N TYR A 76 -7.01 -17.99 1.04
CA TYR A 76 -7.72 -18.21 -0.22
C TYR A 76 -7.82 -19.70 -0.54
N ASN A 77 -8.92 -20.12 -1.16
CA ASN A 77 -9.08 -21.48 -1.69
C ASN A 77 -8.48 -21.59 -3.10
N ALA A 78 -8.48 -22.81 -3.66
CA ALA A 78 -7.96 -23.07 -5.01
C ALA A 78 -8.68 -22.28 -6.12
N ASN A 79 -9.90 -21.81 -5.87
CA ASN A 79 -10.68 -20.97 -6.80
C ASN A 79 -10.41 -19.47 -6.61
N SER A 80 -9.35 -19.11 -5.89
CA SER A 80 -8.98 -17.72 -5.59
C SER A 80 -10.03 -16.94 -4.78
N GLN A 81 -10.96 -17.63 -4.12
CA GLN A 81 -11.96 -17.01 -3.26
C GLN A 81 -11.39 -16.89 -1.85
N GLN A 82 -11.62 -15.74 -1.20
CA GLN A 82 -11.22 -15.53 0.17
C GLN A 82 -12.09 -16.40 1.10
N VAL A 83 -11.44 -17.20 1.93
CA VAL A 83 -12.09 -18.16 2.83
C VAL A 83 -11.93 -17.79 4.30
N THR A 84 -10.87 -17.07 4.64
CA THR A 84 -10.61 -16.65 6.02
C THR A 84 -10.09 -15.22 6.07
N THR A 85 -10.53 -14.49 7.08
CA THR A 85 -9.92 -13.26 7.59
C THR A 85 -9.66 -13.48 9.05
N GLN A 86 -8.40 -13.48 9.44
CA GLN A 86 -8.00 -13.57 10.84
C GLN A 86 -7.29 -12.27 11.22
N ASP A 87 -7.83 -11.58 12.22
CA ASP A 87 -7.07 -10.59 12.96
C ASP A 87 -6.08 -11.36 13.86
N ALA A 88 -4.79 -11.05 13.76
CA ALA A 88 -3.76 -11.68 14.57
C ALA A 88 -3.83 -11.28 16.05
N LEU A 89 -4.79 -10.42 16.42
CA LEU A 89 -5.07 -10.04 17.81
C LEU A 89 -6.18 -10.86 18.49
N GLY A 90 -6.50 -12.04 17.94
CA GLY A 90 -7.18 -13.18 18.60
C GLY A 90 -8.04 -12.89 19.81
#